data_AF-H2Z3L0-F1
#
_entry.id   AF-H2Z3L0-F1
#
_cell.length_a   1.000
_cell.length_b   1.000
_cell.length_c   1.000
_cell.angle_alpha   90.00
_cell.angle_beta   90.00
_cell.angle_gamma   90.00
#
_symmetry.space_group_name_H-M   'P 1'
#
loop_
_entity.id
_entity.type
_entity.pdbx_description
1 polymer ?
#
loop_
_entity_poly.entity_id
_entity_poly.type
_entity_poly.pdbx_seq_one_letter_code
_entity_poly.pdbx_strand_id
1 'polypeptide(L)'
;RKDVYLGRRSILTDFEGKFFGKTVYFVFATTGAGVCISKTLAEKMEPWAGAGKFLATSRALGHADDCTLGFIITNRLKVNLTVTNLFHSHMENLAKLDPTTLQKQVVFSHRTLNIINITSNLTNTKVFDLNADPTRFYSLHCLVHPESFFCK
;
A
#
# COMPACT_ATOMS: atom_id res chain seq x y z
N ARG A 1 1.22 -21.20 -12.40
CA ARG A 1 1.47 -19.77 -12.06
C ARG A 1 1.60 -19.65 -10.55
N LYS A 2 2.46 -18.75 -10.04
CA LYS A 2 2.76 -18.62 -8.60
C LYS A 2 1.74 -17.72 -7.91
N ASP A 3 1.33 -18.07 -6.69
CA ASP A 3 0.53 -17.20 -5.84
C ASP A 3 1.41 -16.10 -5.23
N VAL A 4 0.98 -14.84 -5.39
CA VAL A 4 1.74 -13.68 -4.93
C VAL A 4 0.81 -12.75 -4.18
N TYR A 5 1.21 -12.40 -2.96
CA TYR A 5 0.68 -11.30 -2.18
C TYR A 5 1.84 -10.36 -1.90
N LEU A 6 1.83 -9.17 -2.49
CA LEU A 6 2.90 -8.18 -2.44
C LEU A 6 2.40 -6.88 -1.83
N GLY A 7 3.16 -6.33 -0.89
CA GLY A 7 2.84 -5.03 -0.31
C GLY A 7 3.75 -4.66 0.86
N ARG A 8 3.47 -3.51 1.47
CA ARG A 8 4.17 -3.07 2.68
C ARG A 8 3.56 -3.72 3.91
N ARG A 9 4.37 -4.42 4.71
CA ARG A 9 3.91 -5.01 5.98
C ARG A 9 3.47 -3.91 6.96
N SER A 10 2.29 -4.08 7.58
CA SER A 10 1.69 -3.07 8.46
C SER A 10 2.34 -3.02 9.85
N ILE A 11 2.51 -4.18 10.49
CA ILE A 11 3.14 -4.31 11.82
C ILE A 11 4.26 -5.35 11.78
N LEU A 12 5.27 -5.20 12.65
CA LEU A 12 6.46 -6.07 12.64
C LEU A 12 6.20 -7.49 13.14
N THR A 13 5.25 -7.65 14.06
CA THR A 13 4.85 -8.95 14.60
C THR A 13 3.65 -9.51 13.85
N ASP A 14 3.30 -10.76 14.12
CA ASP A 14 2.03 -11.30 13.64
C ASP A 14 0.89 -10.65 14.42
N PHE A 15 -0.21 -10.38 13.72
CA PHE A 15 -1.41 -9.81 14.31
C PHE A 15 -2.22 -10.91 14.99
N GLU A 16 -2.53 -10.74 16.27
CA GLU A 16 -3.46 -11.60 17.00
C GLU A 16 -4.89 -11.09 16.84
N GLY A 17 -5.75 -11.89 16.22
CA GLY A 17 -7.18 -11.59 16.05
C GLY A 17 -8.07 -12.70 16.59
N LYS A 18 -9.39 -12.48 16.51
CA LYS A 18 -10.41 -13.48 16.84
C LYS A 18 -11.29 -13.74 15.62
N PHE A 19 -11.47 -15.00 15.26
CA PHE A 19 -12.41 -15.40 14.20
C PHE A 19 -13.36 -16.47 14.72
N PHE A 20 -14.65 -16.13 14.83
CA PHE A 20 -15.65 -16.96 15.51
C PHE A 20 -15.19 -17.44 16.90
N GLY A 21 -14.64 -16.53 17.69
CA GLY A 21 -14.17 -16.79 19.07
C GLY A 21 -12.81 -17.48 19.18
N LYS A 22 -12.26 -18.04 18.09
CA LYS A 22 -10.95 -18.69 18.09
C LYS A 22 -9.83 -17.68 17.83
N THR A 23 -8.73 -17.77 18.58
CA THR A 23 -7.53 -16.98 18.32
C THR A 23 -6.93 -17.38 16.97
N VAL A 24 -6.59 -16.37 16.16
CA VAL A 24 -5.92 -16.53 14.86
C VAL A 24 -4.76 -15.56 14.77
N TYR A 25 -3.71 -15.99 14.07
CA TYR A 25 -2.52 -15.17 13.81
C TYR A 25 -2.35 -14.97 12.31
N PHE A 26 -2.04 -13.75 11.88
CA PHE A 26 -1.83 -13.42 10.48
C PHE A 26 -0.92 -12.21 10.27
N VAL A 27 -0.40 -12.06 9.05
CA VAL A 27 0.34 -10.89 8.61
C VAL A 27 -0.51 -10.19 7.55
N PHE A 28 -0.48 -8.87 7.52
CA PHE A 28 -1.23 -8.09 6.55
C PHE A 28 -0.42 -6.92 6.02
N ALA A 29 -0.68 -6.57 4.76
CA ALA A 29 -0.12 -5.39 4.12
C ALA A 29 -1.03 -4.19 4.36
N THR A 30 -0.45 -3.01 4.56
CA THR A 30 -1.21 -1.75 4.65
C THR A 30 -1.78 -1.42 3.28
N THR A 31 -3.10 -1.56 3.08
CA THR A 31 -3.74 -1.30 1.78
C THR A 31 -3.63 0.15 1.35
N GLY A 32 -3.52 1.10 2.30
CA GLY A 32 -3.22 2.51 2.02
C GLY A 32 -1.82 2.77 1.44
N ALA A 33 -0.92 1.79 1.46
CA ALA A 33 0.36 1.82 0.73
C ALA A 33 0.25 1.14 -0.65
N GLY A 34 -0.91 0.59 -0.99
CA GLY A 34 -1.09 -0.31 -2.13
C GLY A 34 -0.79 -1.77 -1.79
N VAL A 35 -1.36 -2.67 -2.60
CA VAL A 35 -1.19 -4.12 -2.51
C VAL A 35 -1.40 -4.73 -3.90
N CYS A 36 -0.61 -5.75 -4.23
CA CYS A 36 -0.81 -6.58 -5.43
C CYS A 36 -1.11 -8.03 -5.04
N ILE A 37 -2.11 -8.61 -5.68
CA ILE A 37 -2.52 -10.01 -5.49
C ILE A 37 -2.56 -10.67 -6.88
N SER A 38 -1.90 -11.82 -7.06
CA SER A 38 -1.95 -12.53 -8.33
C SER A 38 -3.36 -13.08 -8.60
N LYS A 39 -3.76 -13.16 -9.88
CA LYS A 39 -5.06 -13.71 -10.28
C LYS A 39 -5.35 -15.08 -9.65
N THR A 40 -4.36 -15.98 -9.64
CA THR A 40 -4.52 -17.33 -9.06
C THR A 40 -4.77 -17.31 -7.56
N LEU A 41 -4.18 -16.35 -6.84
CA LEU A 41 -4.44 -16.18 -5.42
C LEU A 41 -5.82 -15.58 -5.19
N ALA A 42 -6.22 -14.58 -5.97
CA ALA A 42 -7.55 -13.98 -5.89
C ALA A 42 -8.67 -15.01 -6.14
N GLU A 43 -8.49 -15.93 -7.08
CA GLU A 43 -9.44 -17.03 -7.33
C GLU A 43 -9.57 -17.95 -6.10
N LYS A 44 -8.46 -18.27 -5.43
CA LYS A 44 -8.46 -19.07 -4.19
C LYS A 44 -9.11 -18.35 -3.00
N MET A 45 -9.19 -17.03 -3.04
CA MET A 45 -9.85 -16.23 -1.99
C MET A 45 -11.38 -16.30 -2.07
N GLU A 46 -11.98 -16.84 -3.15
CA GLU A 46 -13.43 -16.90 -3.35
C GLU A 46 -14.21 -17.39 -2.12
N PRO A 47 -13.81 -18.46 -1.40
CA PRO A 47 -14.60 -18.97 -0.29
C PRO A 47 -14.74 -18.00 0.89
N TRP A 48 -13.91 -16.95 0.94
CA TRP A 48 -13.95 -15.92 1.98
C TRP A 48 -14.22 -14.51 1.45
N ALA A 49 -14.01 -14.26 0.16
CA ALA A 49 -14.09 -12.93 -0.43
C ALA A 49 -15.16 -12.80 -1.53
N GLY A 50 -15.51 -13.89 -2.21
CA GLY A 50 -16.47 -13.89 -3.32
C GLY A 50 -17.91 -13.70 -2.86
N ALA A 51 -18.79 -13.23 -3.75
CA ALA A 51 -20.24 -13.19 -3.54
C ALA A 51 -20.69 -12.59 -2.19
N GLY A 52 -20.08 -11.48 -1.76
CA GLY A 52 -20.41 -10.80 -0.50
C GLY A 52 -19.81 -11.44 0.76
N LYS A 53 -19.11 -12.58 0.65
CA LYS A 53 -18.45 -13.25 1.77
C LYS A 53 -17.35 -12.41 2.40
N PHE A 54 -16.74 -11.47 1.66
CA PHE A 54 -15.70 -10.60 2.22
C PHE A 54 -16.20 -9.83 3.44
N LEU A 55 -17.40 -9.24 3.33
CA LEU A 55 -18.03 -8.49 4.43
C LEU A 55 -18.37 -9.41 5.61
N ALA A 56 -18.87 -10.62 5.34
CA ALA A 56 -19.14 -11.61 6.38
C ALA A 56 -17.85 -12.04 7.11
N THR A 57 -16.77 -12.26 6.37
CA THR A 57 -15.45 -12.60 6.90
C THR A 57 -14.88 -11.45 7.75
N SER A 58 -14.95 -10.21 7.26
CA SER A 58 -14.53 -9.01 8.01
C SER A 58 -15.31 -8.85 9.31
N ARG A 59 -16.64 -9.00 9.27
CA ARG A 59 -17.47 -8.94 10.48
C ARG A 59 -17.14 -10.03 11.49
N ALA A 60 -16.90 -11.25 11.02
CA ALA A 60 -16.52 -12.37 11.89
C ALA A 60 -15.11 -12.21 12.49
N LEU A 61 -14.22 -11.48 11.80
CA LEU A 61 -12.88 -11.14 12.26
C LEU A 61 -12.87 -9.90 13.17
N GLY A 62 -13.81 -8.96 12.99
CA GLY A 62 -13.92 -7.73 13.79
C GLY A 62 -12.85 -6.68 13.49
N HIS A 63 -12.22 -6.73 12.32
CA HIS A 63 -11.12 -5.85 11.93
C HIS A 63 -11.31 -5.26 10.53
N ALA A 64 -10.50 -4.23 10.20
CA ALA A 64 -10.54 -3.52 8.93
C ALA A 64 -10.26 -4.43 7.71
N ASP A 65 -10.52 -3.91 6.52
CA ASP A 65 -10.43 -4.65 5.26
C ASP A 65 -9.00 -5.16 4.95
N ASP A 66 -7.98 -4.40 5.33
CA ASP A 66 -6.57 -4.79 5.20
C ASP A 66 -6.22 -6.00 6.09
N CYS A 67 -6.66 -5.99 7.35
CA CYS A 67 -6.59 -7.13 8.24
C CYS A 67 -7.36 -8.32 7.68
N THR A 68 -8.55 -8.10 7.11
CA THR A 68 -9.37 -9.17 6.50
C THR A 68 -8.67 -9.81 5.31
N LEU A 69 -8.07 -9.02 4.42
CA LEU A 69 -7.26 -9.51 3.30
C LEU A 69 -6.06 -10.33 3.80
N GLY A 70 -5.30 -9.81 4.77
CA GLY A 70 -4.18 -10.54 5.35
C GLY A 70 -4.60 -11.84 6.04
N PHE A 71 -5.71 -11.82 6.78
CA PHE A 71 -6.28 -13.02 7.39
C PHE A 71 -6.65 -14.09 6.34
N ILE A 72 -7.36 -13.72 5.28
CA ILE A 72 -7.69 -14.68 4.21
C ILE A 72 -6.40 -15.24 3.60
N ILE A 73 -5.44 -14.39 3.25
CA ILE A 73 -4.27 -14.82 2.47
C ILE A 73 -3.27 -15.59 3.33
N THR A 74 -2.85 -15.05 4.49
CA THR A 74 -1.77 -15.62 5.27
C THR A 74 -2.26 -16.65 6.30
N ASN A 75 -3.47 -16.49 6.84
CA ASN A 75 -4.03 -17.46 7.79
C ASN A 75 -4.81 -18.59 7.11
N ARG A 76 -5.72 -18.27 6.16
CA ARG A 76 -6.54 -19.30 5.49
C ARG A 76 -5.82 -19.99 4.34
N LEU A 77 -5.22 -19.22 3.45
CA LEU A 77 -4.56 -19.75 2.26
C LEU A 77 -3.07 -20.09 2.45
N LYS A 78 -2.50 -19.73 3.60
CA LYS A 78 -1.08 -19.99 3.96
C LYS A 78 -0.08 -19.44 2.95
N VAL A 79 -0.43 -18.33 2.29
CA VAL A 79 0.47 -17.63 1.37
C VAL A 79 1.13 -16.49 2.12
N ASN A 80 2.46 -16.44 2.07
CA ASN A 80 3.25 -15.40 2.75
C ASN A 80 3.13 -14.05 2.05
N LEU A 81 3.13 -12.98 2.84
CA LEU A 81 3.32 -11.63 2.33
C LEU A 81 4.75 -11.48 1.79
N THR A 82 4.88 -11.18 0.51
CA THR A 82 6.11 -10.68 -0.10
C THR A 82 6.23 -9.21 0.26
N VAL A 83 7.14 -8.88 1.17
CA VAL A 83 7.32 -7.51 1.67
C VAL A 83 8.07 -6.68 0.65
N THR A 84 7.60 -5.46 0.39
CA THR A 84 8.31 -4.46 -0.41
C THR A 84 8.40 -3.13 0.33
N ASN A 85 9.52 -2.43 0.13
CA ASN A 85 9.76 -1.08 0.64
C ASN A 85 9.48 -0.01 -0.42
N LEU A 86 8.94 -0.39 -1.60
CA LEU A 86 8.65 0.54 -2.70
C LEU A 86 7.24 1.15 -2.63
N PHE A 87 6.48 0.78 -1.60
CA PHE A 87 5.06 1.08 -1.44
C PHE A 87 4.93 1.97 -0.21
N HIS A 88 4.44 3.20 -0.39
CA HIS A 88 4.42 4.21 0.66
C HIS A 88 3.01 4.71 0.98
N SER A 89 2.59 4.55 2.23
CA SER A 89 1.35 5.13 2.75
C SER A 89 1.61 6.44 3.49
N HIS A 90 0.54 7.21 3.70
CA HIS A 90 0.59 8.41 4.53
C HIS A 90 0.75 8.14 6.04
N MET A 91 0.86 6.87 6.45
CA MET A 91 1.19 6.49 7.83
C MET A 91 2.71 6.44 8.07
N GLU A 92 3.51 6.59 7.02
CA GLU A 92 4.96 6.78 7.10
C GLU A 92 5.33 8.26 7.23
N ASN A 93 6.58 8.55 7.55
CA ASN A 93 7.12 9.91 7.39
C ASN A 93 7.63 10.09 5.95
N LEU A 94 6.77 10.60 5.07
CA LEU A 94 7.05 10.71 3.63
C LEU A 94 8.15 11.72 3.31
N ALA A 95 8.34 12.72 4.16
CA ALA A 95 9.41 13.70 4.02
C ALA A 95 10.81 13.09 4.24
N LYS A 96 10.90 11.90 4.88
CA LYS A 96 12.15 11.17 5.10
C LYS A 96 12.52 10.23 3.95
N LEU A 97 11.67 10.07 2.94
CA LEU A 97 12.05 9.29 1.77
C LEU A 97 13.21 9.98 1.06
N ASP A 98 14.17 9.18 0.58
CA ASP A 98 15.32 9.71 -0.15
C ASP A 98 14.85 10.32 -1.49
N PRO A 99 15.00 11.65 -1.68
CA PRO A 99 14.56 12.34 -2.89
C PRO A 99 15.16 11.75 -4.18
N THR A 100 16.37 11.17 -4.10
CA THR A 100 17.07 10.59 -5.26
C THR A 100 16.49 9.26 -5.71
N THR A 101 15.65 8.63 -4.88
CA THR A 101 15.05 7.32 -5.16
C THR A 101 13.58 7.39 -5.54
N LEU A 102 12.96 8.59 -5.53
CA LEU A 102 11.52 8.75 -5.71
C LEU A 102 10.99 8.16 -7.03
N GLN A 103 11.75 8.28 -8.13
CA GLN A 103 11.39 7.68 -9.43
C GLN A 103 11.35 6.15 -9.43
N LYS A 104 11.99 5.49 -8.45
CA LYS A 104 12.06 4.02 -8.34
C LYS A 104 10.98 3.44 -7.44
N GLN A 105 10.23 4.28 -6.72
CA GLN A 105 9.13 3.83 -5.89
C GLN A 105 7.88 3.57 -6.74
N VAL A 106 6.97 2.73 -6.24
CA VAL A 106 5.80 2.26 -7.00
C VAL A 106 4.52 2.97 -6.55
N VAL A 107 4.36 3.20 -5.25
CA VAL A 107 3.16 3.84 -4.69
C VAL A 107 3.56 4.95 -3.74
N PHE A 108 2.91 6.09 -3.88
CA PHE A 108 2.94 7.19 -2.93
C PHE A 108 1.52 7.53 -2.47
N SER A 109 1.41 8.00 -1.23
CA SER A 109 0.20 8.56 -0.64
C SER A 109 0.52 9.96 -0.11
N HIS A 110 -0.47 10.68 0.39
CA HIS A 110 -0.27 11.91 1.15
C HIS A 110 -1.33 12.03 2.26
N ARG A 111 -1.08 12.85 3.28
CA ARG A 111 -2.09 13.27 4.27
C ARG A 111 -1.72 14.61 4.88
N THR A 112 -2.53 15.63 4.63
CA THR A 112 -2.31 16.99 5.18
C THR A 112 -0.87 17.45 4.92
N LEU A 113 -0.03 17.60 5.95
CA LEU A 113 1.37 18.03 5.86
C LEU A 113 2.37 16.89 5.65
N ASN A 114 1.90 15.63 5.68
CA ASN A 114 2.72 14.48 5.37
C ASN A 114 2.74 14.26 3.85
N ILE A 115 3.75 14.83 3.22
CA ILE A 115 3.99 14.84 1.78
C ILE A 115 5.45 14.46 1.51
N ILE A 116 5.71 13.97 0.30
CA ILE A 116 7.06 13.66 -0.16
C ILE A 116 7.90 14.93 -0.32
N ASN A 117 9.20 14.83 -0.03
CA ASN A 117 10.12 15.93 -0.19
C ASN A 117 10.72 15.94 -1.60
N ILE A 118 10.21 16.81 -2.48
CA ILE A 118 10.73 17.04 -3.83
C ILE A 118 11.27 18.46 -3.92
N THR A 119 12.55 18.59 -4.29
CA THR A 119 13.21 19.88 -4.48
C THR A 119 13.85 19.94 -5.87
N SER A 120 13.77 21.11 -6.52
CA SER A 120 14.29 21.31 -7.88
C SER A 120 15.79 21.03 -7.98
N ASN A 121 16.56 21.49 -6.98
CA ASN A 121 18.02 21.34 -6.94
C ASN A 121 18.50 19.88 -6.94
N LEU A 122 17.71 18.96 -6.35
CA LEU A 122 18.09 17.54 -6.27
C LEU A 122 17.59 16.72 -7.46
N THR A 123 16.61 17.22 -8.20
CA THR A 123 15.82 16.39 -9.12
C THR A 123 15.74 16.90 -10.54
N ASN A 124 16.30 18.09 -10.84
CA ASN A 124 16.22 18.76 -12.14
C ASN A 124 14.79 18.73 -12.73
N THR A 125 13.77 18.82 -11.85
CA THR A 125 12.36 18.74 -12.20
C THR A 125 11.65 20.04 -11.85
N LYS A 126 10.52 20.29 -12.52
CA LYS A 126 9.61 21.38 -12.17
C LYS A 126 8.93 21.04 -10.84
N VAL A 127 9.12 21.90 -9.86
CA VAL A 127 8.50 21.79 -8.55
C VAL A 127 7.52 22.95 -8.38
N PHE A 128 6.25 22.62 -8.17
CA PHE A 128 5.19 23.59 -7.99
C PHE A 128 5.19 24.11 -6.54
N ASP A 129 4.64 25.30 -6.32
CA ASP A 129 4.40 25.79 -4.96
C ASP A 129 3.31 24.95 -4.25
N LEU A 130 3.23 25.06 -2.92
CA LEU A 130 2.29 24.28 -2.12
C LEU A 130 0.82 24.71 -2.27
N ASN A 131 0.55 25.91 -2.79
CA ASN A 131 -0.83 26.33 -3.05
C ASN A 131 -1.36 25.63 -4.31
N ALA A 132 -0.51 25.48 -5.33
CA ALA A 132 -0.83 24.79 -6.57
C ALA A 132 -0.72 23.25 -6.45
N ASP A 133 0.22 22.74 -5.65
CA ASP A 133 0.52 21.31 -5.49
C ASP A 133 0.65 20.91 -4.00
N PRO A 134 -0.44 20.96 -3.22
CA PRO A 134 -0.42 20.68 -1.79
C PRO A 134 -0.07 19.22 -1.46
N THR A 135 -0.17 18.30 -2.42
CA THR A 135 0.10 16.87 -2.23
C THR A 135 1.48 16.45 -2.73
N ARG A 136 2.15 17.31 -3.49
CA ARG A 136 3.38 17.06 -4.25
C ARG A 136 3.23 16.11 -5.43
N PHE A 137 2.02 15.78 -5.84
CA PHE A 137 1.79 14.83 -6.93
C PHE A 137 1.98 15.45 -8.31
N TYR A 138 1.82 16.76 -8.47
CA TYR A 138 2.17 17.43 -9.74
C TYR A 138 3.68 17.48 -9.93
N SER A 139 4.40 17.83 -8.87
CA SER A 139 5.87 17.82 -8.86
C SER A 139 6.41 16.40 -9.05
N LEU A 140 5.79 15.38 -8.44
CA LEU A 140 6.13 13.97 -8.67
C LEU A 140 5.86 13.53 -10.11
N HIS A 141 4.74 13.95 -10.69
CA HIS A 141 4.44 13.67 -12.10
C HIS A 141 5.54 14.22 -13.00
N CYS A 142 5.98 15.47 -12.77
CA CYS A 142 7.07 16.06 -13.54
C CYS A 142 8.44 15.42 -13.27
N LEU A 143 8.63 14.81 -12.10
CA LEU A 143 9.81 14.02 -11.82
C LEU A 143 9.85 12.75 -12.68
N VAL A 144 8.71 12.08 -12.88
CA VAL A 144 8.63 10.80 -13.60
C VAL A 144 8.43 10.99 -15.11
N HIS A 145 7.74 12.06 -15.50
CA HIS A 145 7.38 12.40 -16.89
C HIS A 145 7.81 13.83 -17.26
N PRO A 146 9.11 14.14 -17.26
CA PRO A 146 9.62 15.49 -17.52
C PRO A 146 9.25 16.03 -18.92
N GLU A 147 8.96 15.16 -19.87
CA GLU A 147 8.57 15.49 -21.24
C GLU A 147 7.14 16.07 -21.36
N SER A 148 6.30 15.84 -20.35
CA SER A 148 4.90 16.27 -20.32
C SER A 148 4.79 17.79 -20.50
N PHE A 149 3.86 18.25 -21.35
CA PHE A 149 3.65 19.69 -21.58
C PHE A 149 3.29 20.45 -20.30
N PHE A 150 2.63 19.78 -19.36
CA PHE A 150 2.30 20.31 -18.03
C PHE A 150 3.55 20.69 -17.21
N CYS A 151 4.68 20.04 -17.49
CA CYS A 151 5.94 20.15 -16.76
C CYS A 151 6.91 21.18 -17.35
N LYS A 152 6.53 21.83 -18.45
CA LYS A 152 7.31 22.90 -19.08
C LYS A 152 7.03 24.25 -18.46
#